data_AF-A0A6G2QMZ5-F1
#
_entry.id   AF-A0A6G2QMZ5-F1
#
_cell.length_a   1.000
_cell.length_b   1.000
_cell.length_c   1.000
_cell.angle_alpha   90.00
_cell.angle_beta   90.00
_cell.angle_gamma   90.00
#
_symmetry.space_group_name_H-M   'P 1'
#
loop_
_entity.id
_entity.type
_entity.pdbx_description
1 polymer ?
#
loop_
_entity_poly.entity_id
_entity_poly.type
_entity_poly.pdbx_seq_one_letter_code
_entity_poly.pdbx_strand_id
1 'polypeptide(L)'
;GATGAGAIGAGVAAEADPARAAQLARQRAAMETARQKRLRDADPNRFGLRRSVLAEAGIAVVVLAVTTVLTQTEPGRTEQEAKAAASSSVSTGQGTGAVTLNMPFDTGGEKGKGVVTIDLEPARVGDNDLHLYVEDPDGRPVDIPEVKVAFTLSAKDIGPLPVVPDHVTTGHWSASGVQIPMTGDWKVEVTVRTSDIDQVTVSKNAKIG
;
A
#
# COMPACT_ATOMS: atom_id res chain seq x y z
N GLY A 1 24.79 -4.83 121.82
CA GLY A 1 25.59 -4.75 120.59
C GLY A 1 24.89 -5.55 119.52
N ALA A 2 24.83 -4.99 118.32
CA ALA A 2 24.13 -5.50 117.14
C ALA A 2 24.34 -6.99 116.84
N THR A 3 23.33 -7.63 116.25
CA THR A 3 23.47 -8.63 115.18
C THR A 3 22.08 -9.04 114.68
N GLY A 4 21.58 -8.28 113.70
CA GLY A 4 20.38 -8.63 112.94
C GLY A 4 20.71 -9.73 111.94
N ALA A 5 19.97 -10.83 112.06
CA ALA A 5 20.00 -12.00 111.20
C ALA A 5 19.53 -11.67 109.77
N GLY A 6 20.13 -12.35 108.80
CA GLY A 6 19.69 -12.34 107.41
C GLY A 6 18.37 -13.08 107.21
N ALA A 7 17.65 -12.67 106.16
CA ALA A 7 16.68 -13.50 105.47
C ALA A 7 16.62 -13.08 104.00
N ILE A 8 17.40 -13.81 103.22
CA ILE A 8 17.18 -14.20 101.83
C ILE A 8 15.68 -14.28 101.48
N GLY A 9 15.27 -13.51 100.46
CA GLY A 9 14.05 -13.73 99.67
C GLY A 9 14.41 -13.38 98.23
N ALA A 10 14.83 -14.35 97.42
CA ALA A 10 13.95 -15.18 96.60
C ALA A 10 13.30 -14.37 95.48
N GLY A 11 13.61 -14.78 94.25
CA GLY A 11 13.39 -14.01 93.04
C GLY A 11 11.94 -13.66 92.73
N VAL A 12 11.80 -12.64 91.90
CA VAL A 12 10.68 -12.56 90.96
C VAL A 12 11.29 -12.45 89.57
N ALA A 13 11.08 -13.54 88.84
CA ALA A 13 11.35 -13.64 87.42
C ALA A 13 10.64 -12.51 86.67
N ALA A 14 11.37 -11.95 85.70
CA ALA A 14 10.85 -11.57 84.39
C ALA A 14 9.34 -11.24 84.29
N GLU A 15 8.95 -10.05 84.71
CA GLU A 15 7.75 -9.41 84.17
C GLU A 15 8.21 -8.44 83.08
N ALA A 16 7.99 -8.81 81.83
CA ALA A 16 8.40 -8.01 80.69
C ALA A 16 7.65 -6.67 80.70
N ASP A 17 8.38 -5.57 80.89
CA ASP A 17 7.85 -4.21 80.85
C ASP A 17 6.99 -3.99 79.57
N PRO A 18 5.68 -3.69 79.69
CA PRO A 18 4.77 -3.61 78.55
C PRO A 18 5.19 -2.53 77.54
N ALA A 19 5.89 -1.48 77.98
CA ALA A 19 6.43 -0.45 77.10
C ALA A 19 7.51 -1.02 76.15
N ARG A 20 8.37 -1.89 76.67
CA ARG A 20 9.41 -2.58 75.88
C ARG A 20 8.81 -3.56 74.89
N ALA A 21 7.74 -4.27 75.29
CA ALA A 21 7.01 -5.18 74.40
C ALA A 21 6.37 -4.43 73.22
N ALA A 22 5.73 -3.28 73.47
CA ALA A 22 5.14 -2.43 72.44
C ALA A 22 6.20 -1.87 71.48
N GLN A 23 7.37 -1.47 71.99
CA GLN A 23 8.46 -0.96 71.16
C GLN A 23 9.06 -2.04 70.25
N LEU A 24 9.23 -3.27 70.76
CA LEU A 24 9.68 -4.40 69.95
C LEU A 24 8.66 -4.80 68.86
N ALA A 25 7.37 -4.72 69.16
CA ALA A 25 6.31 -4.96 68.17
C ALA A 25 6.37 -3.94 67.02
N ARG A 26 6.57 -2.65 67.33
CA ARG A 26 6.75 -1.60 66.31
C ARG A 26 8.01 -1.80 65.48
N GLN A 27 9.12 -2.17 66.12
CA GLN A 27 10.37 -2.45 65.40
C GLN A 27 10.23 -3.66 64.46
N ARG A 28 9.57 -4.74 64.90
CA ARG A 28 9.32 -5.92 64.06
C ARG A 28 8.42 -5.57 62.87
N ALA A 29 7.35 -4.80 63.08
CA ALA A 29 6.47 -4.34 62.01
C ALA A 29 7.23 -3.44 60.99
N ALA A 30 8.11 -2.56 61.47
CA ALA A 30 8.95 -1.72 60.61
C ALA A 30 9.97 -2.55 59.79
N MET A 31 10.58 -3.58 60.39
CA MET A 31 11.49 -4.47 59.67
C MET A 31 10.75 -5.36 58.66
N GLU A 32 9.55 -5.82 58.98
CA GLU A 32 8.75 -6.67 58.10
C GLU A 32 8.25 -5.90 56.88
N THR A 33 7.79 -4.65 57.08
CA THR A 33 7.44 -3.75 55.97
C THR A 33 8.64 -3.41 55.10
N ALA A 34 9.82 -3.16 55.68
CA ALA A 34 11.05 -2.94 54.91
C ALA A 34 11.48 -4.21 54.15
N ARG A 35 11.33 -5.39 54.74
CA ARG A 35 11.63 -6.69 54.10
C ARG A 35 10.68 -6.98 52.95
N GLN A 36 9.38 -6.74 53.12
CA GLN A 36 8.39 -6.89 52.05
C GLN A 36 8.65 -5.91 50.90
N LYS A 37 9.00 -4.66 51.20
CA LYS A 37 9.37 -3.68 50.17
C LYS A 37 10.63 -4.13 49.42
N ARG A 38 11.65 -4.62 50.13
CA ARG A 38 12.88 -5.15 49.52
C ARG A 38 12.62 -6.38 48.65
N LEU A 39 11.75 -7.30 49.07
CA LEU A 39 11.37 -8.47 48.25
C LEU A 39 10.57 -8.08 47.00
N ARG A 40 9.71 -7.05 47.10
CA ARG A 40 8.98 -6.51 45.96
C ARG A 40 9.89 -5.78 44.96
N ASP A 41 10.92 -5.10 45.47
CA ASP A 41 11.89 -4.35 44.68
C ASP A 41 13.05 -5.23 44.15
N ALA A 42 13.23 -6.44 44.70
CA ALA A 42 14.31 -7.37 44.36
C ALA A 42 13.97 -8.38 43.25
N ASP A 43 12.93 -8.12 42.44
CA ASP A 43 12.59 -8.96 41.29
C ASP A 43 13.21 -8.40 40.00
N PRO A 44 14.44 -8.80 39.61
CA PRO A 44 15.11 -8.31 38.40
C PRO A 44 14.35 -8.64 37.11
N ASN A 45 13.37 -9.55 37.15
CA ASN A 45 12.60 -9.97 35.98
C ASN A 45 11.65 -8.88 35.45
N ARG A 46 11.15 -7.96 36.30
CA ARG A 46 10.20 -6.93 35.83
C ARG A 46 10.84 -5.88 34.93
N PHE A 47 12.13 -5.57 35.15
CA PHE A 47 12.88 -4.66 34.27
C PHE A 47 13.25 -5.33 32.95
N GLY A 48 13.50 -6.65 32.96
CA GLY A 48 13.71 -7.46 31.76
C GLY A 48 12.46 -7.50 30.87
N LEU A 49 11.29 -7.80 31.45
CA LEU A 49 10.02 -7.84 30.70
C LEU A 49 9.62 -6.48 30.13
N ARG A 50 9.79 -5.38 30.88
CA ARG A 50 9.46 -4.04 30.35
C ARG A 50 10.37 -3.65 29.19
N ARG A 51 11.65 -4.03 29.25
CA ARG A 51 12.59 -3.81 28.14
C ARG A 51 12.27 -4.69 26.94
N SER A 52 11.89 -5.95 27.13
CA SER A 52 11.53 -6.84 26.03
C SER A 52 10.23 -6.40 25.35
N VAL A 53 9.21 -6.04 26.13
CA VAL A 53 7.92 -5.55 25.60
C VAL A 53 8.10 -4.23 24.84
N LEU A 54 8.95 -3.31 25.32
CA LEU A 54 9.26 -2.08 24.57
C LEU A 54 10.03 -2.35 23.28
N ALA A 55 10.97 -3.30 23.31
CA ALA A 55 11.70 -3.71 22.10
C ALA A 55 10.75 -4.38 21.08
N GLU A 56 9.85 -5.24 21.55
CA GLU A 56 8.86 -5.94 20.73
C GLU A 56 7.84 -4.96 20.12
N ALA A 57 7.31 -4.03 20.92
CA ALA A 57 6.45 -2.96 20.42
C ALA A 57 7.18 -2.06 19.40
N GLY A 58 8.46 -1.76 19.63
CA GLY A 58 9.30 -1.04 18.68
C GLY A 58 9.44 -1.78 17.34
N ILE A 59 9.71 -3.08 17.39
CA ILE A 59 9.80 -3.93 16.18
C ILE A 59 8.44 -3.94 15.45
N ALA A 60 7.32 -4.11 16.17
CA ALA A 60 6.00 -4.11 15.56
C ALA A 60 5.67 -2.78 14.85
N VAL A 61 6.02 -1.64 15.48
CA VAL A 61 5.86 -0.31 14.87
C VAL A 61 6.75 -0.15 13.63
N VAL A 62 8.00 -0.62 13.68
CA VAL A 62 8.91 -0.57 12.52
C VAL A 62 8.37 -1.43 11.37
N VAL A 63 7.91 -2.65 11.66
CA VAL A 63 7.31 -3.54 10.65
C VAL A 63 6.06 -2.90 10.06
N LEU A 64 5.17 -2.33 10.87
CA LEU A 64 3.99 -1.61 10.37
C LEU A 64 4.37 -0.42 9.49
N ALA A 65 5.38 0.37 9.89
CA ALA A 65 5.86 1.50 9.08
C ALA A 65 6.43 1.02 7.74
N VAL A 66 7.24 -0.04 7.74
CA VAL A 66 7.81 -0.63 6.53
C VAL A 66 6.70 -1.20 5.63
N THR A 67 5.76 -1.96 6.18
CA THR A 67 4.60 -2.48 5.45
C THR A 67 3.75 -1.34 4.91
N THR A 68 3.55 -0.25 5.65
CA THR A 68 2.80 0.92 5.18
C THR A 68 3.52 1.57 4.01
N VAL A 69 4.83 1.79 4.08
CA VAL A 69 5.62 2.33 2.96
C VAL A 69 5.56 1.41 1.74
N LEU A 70 5.70 0.09 1.94
CA LEU A 70 5.58 -0.92 0.87
C LEU A 70 4.16 -1.04 0.31
N THR A 71 3.13 -0.78 1.10
CA THR A 71 1.72 -0.82 0.65
C THR A 71 1.32 0.51 -0.01
N GLN A 72 1.95 1.61 0.39
CA GLN A 72 1.76 2.94 -0.18
C GLN A 72 2.60 3.16 -1.45
N THR A 73 3.46 2.21 -1.81
CA THR A 73 4.03 2.09 -3.15
C THR A 73 3.01 1.38 -4.05
N GLU A 74 2.00 2.13 -4.49
CA GLU A 74 1.14 1.70 -5.60
C GLU A 74 2.00 1.54 -6.87
N PRO A 75 1.95 0.40 -7.58
CA PRO A 75 2.35 0.40 -8.98
C PRO A 75 1.26 1.18 -9.73
N GLY A 76 1.50 2.47 -10.01
CA GLY A 76 0.65 3.26 -10.90
C GLY A 76 0.29 4.68 -10.48
N ARG A 77 0.69 5.19 -9.30
CA ARG A 77 0.46 6.61 -8.96
C ARG A 77 1.62 7.50 -9.37
N THR A 78 1.84 7.59 -10.67
CA THR A 78 2.71 8.60 -11.30
C THR A 78 1.96 9.61 -12.17
N GLU A 79 0.63 9.69 -12.10
CA GLU A 79 -0.11 10.62 -12.99
C GLU A 79 -0.74 11.83 -12.30
N GLN A 80 -1.01 11.82 -10.98
CA GLN A 80 -1.81 12.91 -10.39
C GLN A 80 -1.04 14.16 -9.94
N GLU A 81 0.30 14.17 -9.98
CA GLU A 81 1.11 15.39 -9.72
C GLU A 81 1.80 15.97 -10.97
N ALA A 82 1.60 15.37 -12.16
CA ALA A 82 2.13 15.88 -13.43
C ALA A 82 1.15 16.76 -14.22
N LYS A 83 0.01 17.17 -13.63
CA LYS A 83 -1.00 18.04 -14.28
C LYS A 83 -0.53 19.51 -14.49
N ALA A 84 0.76 19.80 -14.28
CA ALA A 84 1.36 21.11 -14.55
C ALA A 84 2.40 21.11 -15.69
N ALA A 85 2.62 20.00 -16.40
CA ALA A 85 3.63 19.93 -17.48
C ALA A 85 3.16 19.28 -18.80
N ALA A 86 1.86 19.11 -19.01
CA ALA A 86 1.31 18.49 -20.23
C ALA A 86 1.16 19.51 -21.38
N SER A 87 2.29 19.95 -21.94
CA SER A 87 2.38 20.32 -23.35
C SER A 87 3.43 19.41 -23.97
N SER A 88 2.96 18.43 -24.74
CA SER A 88 3.75 17.58 -25.65
C SER A 88 4.95 16.86 -25.03
N SER A 89 4.71 15.73 -24.38
CA SER A 89 5.72 14.69 -24.21
C SER A 89 5.26 13.42 -24.91
N VAL A 90 5.92 13.11 -26.03
CA VAL A 90 5.97 11.74 -26.54
C VAL A 90 6.80 10.97 -25.51
N SER A 91 6.15 10.18 -24.65
CA SER A 91 6.86 9.16 -23.89
C SER A 91 7.19 8.03 -24.85
N THR A 92 8.32 8.13 -25.54
CA THR A 92 8.98 6.93 -26.08
C THR A 92 9.61 6.21 -24.89
N GLY A 93 8.80 5.42 -24.19
CA GLY A 93 9.24 4.52 -23.14
C GLY A 93 10.18 3.47 -23.72
N GLN A 94 11.47 3.77 -23.68
CA GLN A 94 12.52 2.81 -24.02
C GLN A 94 12.82 1.99 -22.76
N GLY A 95 12.14 0.85 -22.59
CA GLY A 95 12.55 -0.14 -21.57
C GLY A 95 11.48 -1.04 -20.93
N THR A 96 10.20 -0.77 -21.10
CA THR A 96 9.11 -1.69 -20.71
C THR A 96 8.41 -2.09 -21.99
N GLY A 97 8.21 -3.37 -22.28
CA GLY A 97 7.62 -3.80 -23.55
C GLY A 97 6.28 -3.13 -23.89
N ALA A 98 5.58 -2.53 -22.93
CA ALA A 98 4.31 -1.85 -23.17
C ALA A 98 4.39 -0.58 -24.06
N VAL A 99 3.37 -0.37 -24.87
CA VAL A 99 3.13 0.84 -25.67
C VAL A 99 1.78 1.44 -25.27
N THR A 100 1.77 2.73 -24.94
CA THR A 100 0.56 3.50 -24.61
C THR A 100 0.30 4.61 -25.63
N LEU A 101 -0.92 4.66 -26.17
CA LEU A 101 -1.34 5.62 -27.20
C LEU A 101 -2.60 6.38 -26.77
N ASN A 102 -2.43 7.63 -26.34
CA ASN A 102 -3.54 8.56 -26.14
C ASN A 102 -3.92 9.24 -27.45
N MET A 103 -5.19 9.15 -27.84
CA MET A 103 -5.77 9.73 -29.05
C MET A 103 -7.08 10.47 -28.73
N PRO A 104 -7.12 11.81 -28.85
CA PRO A 104 -8.38 12.54 -28.71
C PRO A 104 -9.33 12.21 -29.86
N PHE A 105 -10.62 12.13 -29.59
CA PHE A 105 -11.66 11.91 -30.60
C PHE A 105 -12.79 12.93 -30.46
N ASP A 106 -13.50 13.15 -31.57
CA ASP A 106 -14.68 13.99 -31.65
C ASP A 106 -15.62 13.44 -32.74
N THR A 107 -16.74 12.85 -32.33
CA THR A 107 -17.77 12.34 -33.24
C THR A 107 -18.79 13.41 -33.62
N GLY A 108 -18.74 14.61 -33.02
CA GLY A 108 -19.69 15.71 -33.27
C GLY A 108 -21.04 15.61 -32.54
N GLY A 109 -21.37 14.46 -31.94
CA GLY A 109 -22.62 14.22 -31.21
C GLY A 109 -22.61 14.63 -29.74
N GLU A 110 -23.73 14.45 -29.04
CA GLU A 110 -23.82 14.64 -27.59
C GLU A 110 -22.89 13.64 -26.89
N LYS A 111 -22.03 14.12 -25.97
CA LYS A 111 -20.95 13.32 -25.37
C LYS A 111 -20.01 12.67 -26.40
N GLY A 112 -19.91 13.27 -27.59
CA GLY A 112 -19.10 12.77 -28.70
C GLY A 112 -17.61 13.07 -28.62
N LYS A 113 -17.14 13.73 -27.56
CA LYS A 113 -15.75 14.15 -27.39
C LYS A 113 -15.11 13.38 -26.24
N GLY A 114 -13.83 13.05 -26.38
CA GLY A 114 -13.09 12.38 -25.33
C GLY A 114 -11.68 12.02 -25.76
N VAL A 115 -11.06 11.14 -24.99
CA VAL A 115 -9.77 10.52 -25.29
C VAL A 115 -9.95 9.02 -25.30
N VAL A 116 -9.40 8.36 -26.31
CA VAL A 116 -9.20 6.91 -26.30
C VAL A 116 -7.74 6.61 -26.05
N THR A 117 -7.47 5.75 -25.07
CA THR A 117 -6.14 5.31 -24.69
C THR A 117 -6.01 3.83 -25.00
N ILE A 118 -5.00 3.46 -25.81
CA ILE A 118 -4.64 2.08 -26.08
C ILE A 118 -3.39 1.74 -25.28
N ASP A 119 -3.45 0.68 -24.50
CA ASP A 119 -2.28 0.01 -23.93
C ASP A 119 -2.10 -1.33 -24.63
N LEU A 120 -0.91 -1.56 -25.18
CA LEU A 120 -0.51 -2.83 -25.77
C LEU A 120 0.68 -3.39 -25.01
N GLU A 121 0.54 -4.55 -24.40
CA GLU A 121 1.58 -5.19 -23.59
C GLU A 121 1.85 -6.62 -24.07
N PRO A 122 3.12 -7.05 -24.25
CA PRO A 122 4.36 -6.29 -24.09
C PRO A 122 4.85 -5.70 -25.43
N ALA A 123 3.92 -5.19 -26.26
CA ALA A 123 4.14 -4.61 -27.59
C ALA A 123 5.30 -5.24 -28.38
N ARG A 124 5.22 -6.55 -28.59
CA ARG A 124 6.23 -7.36 -29.28
C ARG A 124 5.65 -8.18 -30.42
N VAL A 125 6.53 -8.80 -31.19
CA VAL A 125 6.13 -9.82 -32.17
C VAL A 125 5.51 -11.03 -31.48
N GLY A 126 4.39 -11.51 -32.02
CA GLY A 126 3.58 -12.59 -31.47
C GLY A 126 2.41 -12.08 -30.65
N ASP A 127 2.07 -12.81 -29.59
CA ASP A 127 0.97 -12.50 -28.68
C ASP A 127 1.21 -11.21 -27.87
N ASN A 128 0.15 -10.41 -27.78
CA ASN A 128 0.03 -9.23 -26.94
C ASN A 128 -1.37 -9.17 -26.33
N ASP A 129 -1.47 -8.51 -25.20
CA ASP A 129 -2.72 -8.08 -24.59
C ASP A 129 -2.95 -6.61 -24.90
N LEU A 130 -4.17 -6.28 -25.33
CA LEU A 130 -4.61 -4.94 -25.63
C LEU A 130 -5.67 -4.52 -24.61
N HIS A 131 -5.48 -3.34 -24.03
CA HIS A 131 -6.47 -2.65 -23.24
C HIS A 131 -6.82 -1.33 -23.93
N LEU A 132 -8.10 -0.98 -23.92
CA LEU A 132 -8.62 0.25 -24.49
C LEU A 132 -9.45 0.95 -23.43
N TYR A 133 -9.12 2.21 -23.14
CA TYR A 133 -9.86 3.06 -22.23
C TYR A 133 -10.49 4.23 -22.98
N VAL A 134 -11.73 4.59 -22.63
CA VAL A 134 -12.43 5.75 -23.19
C VAL A 134 -12.84 6.66 -22.05
N GLU A 135 -12.35 7.89 -22.11
CA GLU A 135 -12.62 8.93 -21.13
C GLU A 135 -13.29 10.14 -21.77
N ASP A 136 -14.19 10.78 -21.05
CA ASP A 136 -14.76 12.08 -21.42
C ASP A 136 -13.72 13.22 -21.24
N PRO A 137 -14.02 14.47 -21.65
CA PRO A 137 -13.10 15.59 -21.50
C PRO A 137 -12.79 15.97 -20.03
N ASP A 138 -13.60 15.52 -19.07
CA ASP A 138 -13.37 15.71 -17.64
C ASP A 138 -12.47 14.61 -17.05
N GLY A 139 -12.07 13.61 -17.84
CA GLY A 139 -11.26 12.46 -17.43
C GLY A 139 -12.08 11.37 -16.72
N ARG A 140 -13.39 11.29 -16.99
CA ARG A 140 -14.25 10.24 -16.43
C ARG A 140 -14.40 9.10 -17.44
N PRO A 141 -14.29 7.83 -17.02
CA PRO A 141 -14.58 6.70 -17.89
C PRO A 141 -16.00 6.78 -18.42
N VAL A 142 -16.17 6.57 -19.73
CA VAL A 142 -17.47 6.62 -20.41
C VAL A 142 -17.65 5.41 -21.32
N ASP A 143 -18.83 4.79 -21.22
CA ASP A 143 -19.21 3.72 -22.14
C ASP A 143 -19.71 4.26 -23.47
N ILE A 144 -19.34 3.56 -24.53
CA ILE A 144 -19.76 3.84 -25.89
C ILE A 144 -20.29 2.58 -26.57
N PRO A 145 -21.21 2.71 -27.54
CA PRO A 145 -21.81 1.57 -28.23
C PRO A 145 -20.82 0.61 -28.91
N GLU A 146 -19.71 1.09 -29.47
CA GLU A 146 -18.75 0.23 -30.16
C GLU A 146 -17.37 0.88 -30.29
N VAL A 147 -16.33 0.08 -30.09
CA VAL A 147 -14.93 0.38 -30.46
C VAL A 147 -14.40 -0.69 -31.41
N LYS A 148 -13.59 -0.29 -32.39
CA LYS A 148 -12.82 -1.20 -33.25
C LYS A 148 -11.38 -0.72 -33.32
N VAL A 149 -10.44 -1.65 -33.33
CA VAL A 149 -9.01 -1.34 -33.47
C VAL A 149 -8.46 -2.03 -34.71
N ALA A 150 -7.53 -1.40 -35.41
CA ALA A 150 -6.83 -2.02 -36.52
C ALA A 150 -5.34 -1.64 -36.53
N PHE A 151 -4.48 -2.63 -36.78
CA PHE A 151 -3.04 -2.45 -36.91
C PHE A 151 -2.63 -2.54 -38.39
N THR A 152 -1.88 -1.56 -38.89
CA THR A 152 -1.35 -1.55 -40.25
C THR A 152 0.15 -1.26 -40.25
N LEU A 153 0.95 -2.05 -40.97
CA LEU A 153 2.36 -1.79 -41.22
C LEU A 153 2.57 -1.54 -42.71
N SER A 154 2.39 -0.28 -43.13
CA SER A 154 2.46 0.11 -44.54
C SER A 154 3.82 -0.17 -45.17
N ALA A 155 4.91 -0.11 -44.39
CA ALA A 155 6.26 -0.39 -44.88
C ALA A 155 6.47 -1.84 -45.36
N LYS A 156 5.52 -2.73 -45.05
CA LYS A 156 5.54 -4.16 -45.38
C LYS A 156 4.25 -4.64 -46.04
N ASP A 157 3.35 -3.72 -46.40
CA ASP A 157 2.04 -4.02 -46.97
C ASP A 157 1.21 -5.00 -46.10
N ILE A 158 1.32 -4.87 -44.77
CA ILE A 158 0.56 -5.70 -43.82
C ILE A 158 -0.60 -4.89 -43.25
N GLY A 159 -1.77 -5.50 -43.25
CA GLY A 159 -2.97 -4.99 -42.60
C GLY A 159 -3.97 -4.35 -43.58
N PRO A 160 -5.08 -3.79 -43.05
CA PRO A 160 -5.38 -3.67 -41.63
C PRO A 160 -5.63 -5.02 -40.94
N LEU A 161 -5.01 -5.24 -39.79
CA LEU A 161 -5.26 -6.39 -38.92
C LEU A 161 -6.31 -5.98 -37.88
N PRO A 162 -7.59 -6.37 -38.03
CA PRO A 162 -8.65 -5.95 -37.13
C PRO A 162 -8.55 -6.66 -35.79
N VAL A 163 -8.79 -5.91 -34.72
CA VAL A 163 -8.99 -6.38 -33.36
C VAL A 163 -10.33 -5.84 -32.89
N VAL A 164 -11.15 -6.73 -32.35
CA VAL A 164 -12.46 -6.39 -31.77
C VAL A 164 -12.36 -6.66 -30.26
N PRO A 165 -12.10 -5.63 -29.44
CA PRO A 165 -12.02 -5.77 -28.00
C PRO A 165 -13.37 -6.11 -27.37
N ASP A 166 -13.36 -6.97 -26.37
CA ASP A 166 -14.50 -7.27 -25.52
C ASP A 166 -14.70 -6.15 -24.49
N HIS A 167 -15.97 -5.82 -24.20
CA HIS A 167 -16.29 -4.87 -23.14
C HIS A 167 -16.04 -5.51 -21.77
N VAL A 168 -15.27 -4.83 -20.92
CA VAL A 168 -14.90 -5.33 -19.58
C VAL A 168 -15.73 -4.62 -18.52
N THR A 169 -15.70 -3.29 -18.52
CA THR A 169 -16.42 -2.42 -17.57
C THR A 169 -16.56 -1.03 -18.17
N THR A 170 -17.16 -0.10 -17.45
CA THR A 170 -17.40 1.25 -17.94
C THR A 170 -16.13 1.92 -18.43
N GLY A 171 -16.12 2.28 -19.71
CA GLY A 171 -15.00 2.93 -20.36
C GLY A 171 -13.78 2.03 -20.57
N HIS A 172 -13.88 0.71 -20.41
CA HIS A 172 -12.76 -0.22 -20.56
C HIS A 172 -13.12 -1.46 -21.40
N TRP A 173 -12.31 -1.72 -22.41
CA TRP A 173 -12.35 -2.91 -23.26
C TRP A 173 -10.99 -3.61 -23.28
N SER A 174 -10.97 -4.91 -23.56
CA SER A 174 -9.72 -5.65 -23.72
C SER A 174 -9.78 -6.70 -24.82
N ALA A 175 -8.61 -7.06 -25.36
CA ALA A 175 -8.43 -8.18 -26.27
C ALA A 175 -7.13 -8.90 -25.94
N SER A 176 -7.20 -10.19 -25.66
CA SER A 176 -6.02 -11.04 -25.47
C SER A 176 -5.59 -11.72 -26.77
N GLY A 177 -4.31 -12.06 -26.89
CA GLY A 177 -3.81 -12.81 -28.05
C GLY A 177 -3.78 -11.99 -29.35
N VAL A 178 -3.61 -10.66 -29.23
CA VAL A 178 -3.42 -9.76 -30.37
C VAL A 178 -2.09 -10.08 -31.03
N GLN A 179 -2.16 -10.58 -32.27
CA GLN A 179 -0.99 -11.04 -33.02
C GLN A 179 -0.33 -9.90 -33.80
N ILE A 180 0.92 -9.61 -33.47
CA ILE A 180 1.77 -8.71 -34.24
C ILE A 180 2.81 -9.55 -35.00
N PRO A 181 2.73 -9.65 -36.34
CA PRO A 181 3.54 -10.60 -37.10
C PRO A 181 5.02 -10.22 -37.21
N MET A 182 5.37 -8.93 -37.06
CA MET A 182 6.75 -8.47 -37.17
C MET A 182 6.98 -7.10 -36.53
N THR A 183 8.25 -6.79 -36.27
CA THR A 183 8.68 -5.50 -35.73
C THR A 183 8.45 -4.39 -36.77
N GLY A 184 8.10 -3.19 -36.31
CA GLY A 184 7.86 -2.08 -37.23
C GLY A 184 7.26 -0.82 -36.64
N ASP A 185 7.05 0.16 -37.51
CA ASP A 185 6.25 1.36 -37.23
C ASP A 185 4.80 1.10 -37.62
N TRP A 186 4.00 0.64 -36.67
CA TRP A 186 2.62 0.28 -36.90
C TRP A 186 1.72 1.51 -36.76
N LYS A 187 0.85 1.74 -37.75
CA LYS A 187 -0.29 2.64 -37.62
C LYS A 187 -1.39 1.89 -36.87
N VAL A 188 -1.78 2.43 -35.72
CA VAL A 188 -2.91 1.96 -34.92
C VAL A 188 -4.09 2.87 -35.20
N GLU A 189 -5.17 2.30 -35.73
CA GLU A 189 -6.42 3.00 -36.00
C GLU A 189 -7.47 2.55 -34.99
N VAL A 190 -8.19 3.51 -34.40
CA VAL A 190 -9.29 3.25 -33.47
C VAL A 190 -10.52 3.93 -34.00
N THR A 191 -11.55 3.13 -34.28
CA THR A 191 -12.87 3.62 -34.63
C THR A 191 -13.73 3.66 -33.37
N VAL A 192 -14.23 4.84 -33.06
CA VAL A 192 -15.03 5.17 -31.88
C VAL A 192 -16.43 5.50 -32.37
N ARG A 193 -17.44 4.73 -31.96
CA ARG A 193 -18.85 4.99 -32.26
C ARG A 193 -19.59 5.35 -30.98
N THR A 194 -20.15 6.55 -30.93
CA THR A 194 -20.86 7.08 -29.74
C THR A 194 -22.38 7.03 -29.89
N SER A 195 -22.91 6.90 -31.12
CA SER A 195 -24.33 6.69 -31.39
C SER A 195 -24.52 5.83 -32.65
N ASP A 196 -25.77 5.58 -33.07
CA ASP A 196 -26.05 4.86 -34.32
C ASP A 196 -25.56 5.59 -35.57
N ILE A 197 -25.36 6.90 -35.49
CA ILE A 197 -24.96 7.76 -36.62
C ILE A 197 -23.63 8.48 -36.40
N ASP A 198 -23.12 8.55 -35.16
CA ASP A 198 -21.93 9.31 -34.81
C ASP A 198 -20.74 8.38 -34.61
N GLN A 199 -19.76 8.46 -35.52
CA GLN A 199 -18.55 7.65 -35.50
C GLN A 199 -17.36 8.43 -36.05
N VAL A 200 -16.18 8.20 -35.48
CA VAL A 200 -14.91 8.75 -35.97
C VAL A 200 -13.81 7.68 -35.91
N THR A 201 -12.87 7.73 -36.85
CA THR A 201 -11.63 6.94 -36.79
C THR A 201 -10.47 7.89 -36.52
N VAL A 202 -9.73 7.61 -35.45
CA VAL A 202 -8.50 8.31 -35.07
C VAL A 202 -7.33 7.36 -35.19
N SER A 203 -6.13 7.90 -35.38
CA SER A 203 -4.95 7.05 -35.62
C SER A 203 -3.68 7.63 -35.03
N LYS A 204 -2.77 6.75 -34.62
CA LYS A 204 -1.42 7.11 -34.17
C LYS A 204 -0.42 6.02 -34.55
N ASN A 205 0.82 6.41 -34.83
CA ASN A 205 1.90 5.47 -35.09
C ASN A 205 2.56 5.03 -33.79
N ALA A 206 3.01 3.77 -33.75
CA ALA A 206 3.73 3.17 -32.64
C ALA A 206 4.84 2.25 -33.14
N LYS A 207 6.00 2.28 -32.45
CA LYS A 207 7.04 1.26 -32.60
C LYS A 207 6.63 0.02 -31.80
N ILE A 208 6.55 -1.12 -32.47
CA ILE A 208 6.24 -2.41 -31.83
C ILE A 208 7.33 -3.41 -32.20
N GLY A 209 7.82 -4.16 -31.21
CA GLY A 209 8.78 -5.25 -31.36
C GLY A 209 10.26 -4.89 -31.27
#